data_AF-A0A6V7JXU3-F1
#
_entry.id   AF-A0A6V7JXU3-F1
#
_cell.length_a   1.000
_cell.length_b   1.000
_cell.length_c   1.000
_cell.angle_alpha   90.00
_cell.angle_beta   90.00
_cell.angle_gamma   90.00
#
_symmetry.space_group_name_H-M   'P 1'
#
loop_
_entity.id
_entity.type
_entity.pdbx_description
1 polymer ?
#
loop_
_entity_poly.entity_id
_entity_poly.type
_entity_poly.pdbx_seq_one_letter_code
_entity_poly.pdbx_strand_id
1 'polypeptide(L)' 'VKTTPVLAGLHSTAETAKLFAALHKQMSRVRSVSRYPALVAAGFTNEDFVESMEGLRGFEENDEEPYY' A
#
# COMPACT_ATOMS: atom_id res chain seq x y z
N VAL A 1 -14.16 -5.42 -30.43
CA VAL A 1 -14.53 -5.35 -28.99
C VAL A 1 -15.31 -4.06 -28.79
N LYS A 2 -16.61 -4.13 -28.44
CA LYS A 2 -17.44 -2.93 -28.18
C LYS A 2 -17.16 -2.48 -26.73
N THR A 3 -16.56 -1.30 -26.56
CA THR A 3 -16.31 -0.72 -25.24
C THR A 3 -17.53 0.07 -24.81
N THR A 4 -18.25 -0.43 -23.80
CA THR A 4 -19.30 0.31 -23.10
C THR A 4 -18.64 1.48 -22.35
N PRO A 5 -19.10 2.73 -22.51
CA PRO A 5 -18.55 3.84 -21.75
C PRO A 5 -18.93 3.67 -20.28
N VAL A 6 -17.97 3.22 -19.47
CA VAL A 6 -18.10 3.23 -18.01
C VAL A 6 -17.52 4.54 -17.53
N LEU A 7 -18.33 5.35 -16.83
CA LEU A 7 -17.84 6.50 -16.08
C LEU A 7 -16.95 5.96 -14.94
N ALA A 8 -15.64 5.94 -15.16
CA ALA A 8 -14.66 5.65 -14.12
C ALA A 8 -14.57 6.88 -13.20
N GLY A 9 -15.25 6.83 -12.06
CA GLY A 9 -15.09 7.82 -11.01
C GLY A 9 -13.87 7.47 -10.14
N LEU A 10 -12.96 8.42 -9.95
CA LEU A 10 -11.88 8.30 -8.97
C LEU A 10 -12.48 8.66 -7.60
N HIS A 11 -12.72 7.65 -6.76
CA HIS A 11 -13.31 7.86 -5.45
C HIS A 11 -12.31 7.48 -4.36
N SER A 12 -11.93 8.44 -3.53
CA SER A 12 -11.32 8.15 -2.23
C SER A 12 -12.44 7.69 -1.29
N THR A 13 -12.43 6.43 -0.89
CA THR A 13 -13.51 5.82 -0.11
C THR A 13 -12.91 5.02 1.03
N ALA A 14 -13.64 4.79 2.11
CA ALA A 14 -13.15 3.98 3.24
C ALA A 14 -12.67 2.55 2.84
N GLU A 15 -12.99 2.07 1.64
CA GLU A 15 -12.44 0.84 1.09
C GLU A 15 -10.95 0.93 0.74
N THR A 16 -10.41 2.13 0.44
CA THR A 16 -8.97 2.32 0.22
C THR A 16 -8.19 2.15 1.53
N ALA A 17 -8.69 2.69 2.64
CA ALA A 17 -8.11 2.47 3.97
C ALA A 17 -8.02 0.97 4.31
N LYS A 18 -9.11 0.22 4.08
CA LYS A 18 -9.15 -1.24 4.29
C LYS A 18 -8.14 -1.98 3.39
N LEU A 19 -7.95 -1.53 2.16
CA LEU A 19 -6.96 -2.09 1.24
C LEU A 19 -5.53 -1.87 1.77
N PHE A 20 -5.22 -0.66 2.25
CA PHE A 20 -3.92 -0.35 2.84
C PHE A 20 -3.67 -1.15 4.12
N ALA A 21 -4.65 -1.25 5.02
CA ALA A 21 -4.55 -2.08 6.22
C ALA A 21 -4.33 -3.57 5.88
N ALA A 22 -5.03 -4.09 4.87
CA ALA A 22 -4.84 -5.46 4.39
C ALA A 22 -3.45 -5.68 3.79
N LEU A 23 -2.95 -4.71 3.02
CA LEU A 23 -1.61 -4.73 2.43
C LEU A 23 -0.52 -4.68 3.52
N HIS A 24 -0.65 -3.77 4.49
CA HIS A 24 0.23 -3.67 5.66
C HIS A 24 0.30 -5.01 6.42
N LYS A 25 -0.86 -5.62 6.68
CA LYS A 25 -0.93 -6.91 7.37
C LYS A 25 -0.23 -8.04 6.61
N GLN A 26 -0.32 -8.07 5.28
CA GLN A 26 0.39 -9.10 4.50
C GLN A 26 1.90 -8.82 4.43
N MET A 27 2.28 -7.55 4.22
CA MET A 27 3.68 -7.15 4.07
C MET A 27 4.46 -7.21 5.39
N SER A 28 3.83 -6.98 6.54
CA SER A 28 4.48 -7.13 7.86
C SER A 28 4.98 -8.54 8.17
N ARG A 29 4.53 -9.55 7.41
CA ARG A 29 5.01 -10.93 7.52
C ARG A 29 6.37 -11.13 6.83
N VAL A 30 6.76 -10.20 5.96
CA VAL A 30 8.05 -10.22 5.28
C VAL A 30 9.13 -9.74 6.23
N ARG A 31 10.01 -10.66 6.65
CA ARG A 31 11.12 -10.35 7.56
C ARG A 31 12.36 -9.75 6.89
N SER A 32 12.49 -9.92 5.57
CA SER A 32 13.61 -9.38 4.80
C SER A 32 13.27 -9.37 3.31
N VAL A 33 13.46 -8.22 2.67
CA VAL A 33 13.34 -8.07 1.21
C VAL A 33 14.50 -8.72 0.44
N SER A 34 15.58 -9.10 1.13
CA SER A 34 16.67 -9.88 0.53
C SER A 34 16.24 -11.23 -0.04
N ARG A 35 15.05 -11.72 0.36
CA ARG A 35 14.43 -12.94 -0.18
C ARG A 35 13.78 -12.75 -1.55
N TYR A 36 13.72 -11.51 -2.05
CA TYR A 36 13.08 -11.15 -3.31
C TYR A 36 14.14 -10.59 -4.27
N PRO A 37 14.69 -11.41 -5.17
CA PRO A 37 15.80 -11.02 -6.04
C PRO A 37 15.52 -9.80 -6.91
N ALA A 38 14.26 -9.62 -7.33
CA ALA A 38 13.85 -8.46 -8.12
C ALA A 38 13.99 -7.13 -7.34
N LEU A 39 13.69 -7.15 -6.04
CA LEU A 39 13.83 -5.96 -5.18
C LEU A 39 15.31 -5.66 -4.92
N VAL A 40 16.11 -6.69 -4.62
CA VAL A 40 17.56 -6.54 -4.44
C VAL A 40 18.24 -6.05 -5.71
N ALA A 41 17.86 -6.57 -6.88
CA ALA A 41 18.40 -6.14 -8.17
C ALA A 41 18.04 -4.69 -8.51
N ALA A 42 16.92 -4.19 -7.98
CA ALA A 42 16.51 -2.78 -8.09
C ALA A 42 17.22 -1.87 -7.07
N GLY A 43 18.09 -2.41 -6.22
CA GLY A 43 18.76 -1.67 -5.15
C GLY A 43 17.89 -1.44 -3.90
N PHE A 44 16.74 -2.10 -3.81
CA PHE A 44 15.81 -1.93 -2.71
C PHE A 44 16.32 -2.63 -1.44
N THR A 45 16.46 -1.86 -0.37
CA THR A 45 17.03 -2.31 0.90
C THR A 45 15.95 -2.67 1.92
N ASN A 46 16.35 -3.34 3.00
CA ASN A 46 15.46 -3.57 4.14
C ASN A 46 15.05 -2.27 4.84
N GLU A 47 15.88 -1.24 4.80
CA GLU A 47 15.56 0.07 5.36
C GLU A 47 14.45 0.74 4.54
N ASP A 48 14.58 0.73 3.20
CA ASP A 48 13.53 1.24 2.29
C ASP A 48 12.20 0.50 2.48
N PHE A 49 12.27 -0.81 2.76
CA PHE A 49 11.08 -1.61 3.05
C PHE A 49 10.39 -1.18 4.36
N VAL A 50 11.17 -0.95 5.41
CA VAL A 50 10.64 -0.51 6.71
C VAL A 50 10.04 0.89 6.59
N GLU A 51 10.72 1.82 5.93
CA GLU A 51 10.20 3.17 5.68
C GLU A 51 8.90 3.13 4.86
N SER A 52 8.85 2.28 3.83
CA SER A 52 7.62 2.08 3.04
C SER A 52 6.47 1.52 3.87
N MET A 53 6.77 0.63 4.83
CA MET A 53 5.78 0.06 5.74
C MET A 53 5.24 1.08 6.74
N GLU A 54 6.11 1.95 7.27
CA GLU A 54 5.71 3.06 8.14
C GLU A 54 4.85 4.08 7.39
N GLY A 55 5.23 4.41 6.15
CA GLY A 55 4.40 5.27 5.29
C GLY A 55 3.02 4.66 5.03
N LEU A 56 2.95 3.35 4.81
CA LEU A 56 1.68 2.65 4.58
C LEU A 56 0.77 2.66 5.82
N ARG A 57 1.36 2.58 7.01
CA ARG A 57 0.67 2.74 8.29
C ARG A 57 0.17 4.18 8.50
N GLY A 58 0.92 5.18 8.04
CA GLY A 58 0.47 6.58 8.06
C GLY A 58 -0.81 6.83 7.25
N PHE A 59 -1.06 6.06 6.18
CA PHE A 59 -2.33 6.13 5.44
C PHE A 59 -3.50 5.48 6.20
N GLU A 60 -3.23 4.48 7.04
CA GLU A 60 -4.23 3.87 7.93
C GLU A 60 -4.65 4.86 9.03
N GLU A 61 -3.68 5.55 9.63
CA GLU A 61 -3.92 6.48 10.74
C GLU A 61 -4.58 7.81 10.28
N ASN A 62 -4.30 8.29 9.06
CA ASN A 62 -4.91 9.53 8.53
C ASN A 62 -6.36 9.36 8.05
N ASP A 63 -6.79 8.16 7.63
CA ASP A 63 -8.19 7.90 7.28
C ASP A 63 -9.08 7.71 8.53
N GLU A 64 -8.49 7.55 9.72
CA GLU A 64 -9.20 7.46 11.01
C GLU A 64 -9.40 8.83 11.70
N GLU A 65 -8.71 9.90 11.28
CA GLU A 65 -8.96 11.27 11.74
C GLU A 65 -9.88 12.02 10.77
N PRO A 66 -11.21 12.02 10.98
CA PRO A 66 -12.02 13.07 10.42
C PRO A 66 -11.60 14.36 11.14
N TYR A 67 -10.89 15.24 10.43
CA TYR A 67 -10.74 16.64 10.83
C TYR A 67 -12.13 17.18 11.22
N TYR A 68 -12.34 17.35 12.53
CA TYR A 68 -13.50 18.00 13.14
C TYR A 68 -13.20 19.47 13.40
#